data_AF-A0A7W0XJR0-F1
#
_entry.id   AF-A0A7W0XJR0-F1
#
_cell.length_a   1.000
_cell.length_b   1.000
_cell.length_c   1.000
_cell.angle_alpha   90.00
_cell.angle_beta   90.00
_cell.angle_gamma   90.00
#
_symmetry.space_group_name_H-M   'P 1'
#
loop_
_entity.id
_entity.type
_entity.pdbx_description
1 polymer ?
#
loop_
_entity_poly.entity_id
_entity_poly.type
_entity_poly.pdbx_seq_one_letter_code
_entity_poly.pdbx_strand_id
1 'polypeptide(L)'
;VSELVLRGIFTLRRFELEWYYQAGASLLFPDKWERFLAPIPEGERGDLISAYRRRLTDPDRDVRIAAALAWSRWEGETITLLPDPLIAAEMTKDDFALAFARIENHYFVHGGWLGEGQLIANAGVLKGMPGLIVHGRYDIACPAQNAWDLHRAWPEAEFHLVEGAGHAYSEPGILHRLINATDRFADGRAPP
;
A
#
# COMPACT_ATOMS: atom_id res chain seq x y z
N VAL A 1 -16.10 14.68 8.91
CA VAL A 1 -15.78 14.31 7.52
C VAL A 1 -17.02 14.60 6.71
N SER A 2 -16.93 15.47 5.70
CA SER A 2 -18.04 15.80 4.81
C SER A 2 -18.09 14.83 3.63
N GLU A 3 -16.93 14.46 3.08
CA GLU A 3 -16.76 13.48 2.00
C GLU A 3 -15.44 12.71 2.15
N LEU A 4 -15.27 11.60 1.43
CA LEU A 4 -14.01 10.85 1.36
C LEU A 4 -13.57 10.58 -0.09
N VAL A 5 -12.28 10.80 -0.38
CA VAL A 5 -11.63 10.38 -1.63
C VAL A 5 -10.56 9.36 -1.26
N LEU A 6 -10.83 8.08 -1.55
CA LEU A 6 -9.97 6.96 -1.21
C LEU A 6 -9.28 6.41 -2.46
N ARG A 7 -8.01 6.03 -2.33
CA ARG A 7 -7.20 5.43 -3.40
C ARG A 7 -6.31 4.33 -2.88
N GLY A 8 -6.13 3.26 -3.65
CA GLY A 8 -5.18 2.19 -3.30
C GLY A 8 -5.58 1.56 -1.97
N ILE A 9 -6.82 1.06 -1.91
CA ILE A 9 -7.46 0.60 -0.69
C ILE A 9 -6.61 -0.44 0.03
N PHE A 10 -6.23 -0.10 1.25
CA PHE A 10 -5.48 -0.94 2.16
C PHE A 10 -6.22 -1.03 3.49
N THR A 11 -6.53 -2.24 3.93
CA THR A 11 -7.31 -2.47 5.16
C THR A 11 -6.58 -3.28 6.22
N LEU A 12 -5.26 -3.48 6.05
CA LEU A 12 -4.37 -4.13 7.00
C LEU A 12 -4.75 -5.57 7.38
N ARG A 13 -5.60 -6.24 6.58
CA ARG A 13 -5.90 -7.66 6.80
C ARG A 13 -4.63 -8.47 6.59
N ARG A 14 -4.53 -9.58 7.33
CA ARG A 14 -3.32 -10.42 7.31
C ARG A 14 -2.92 -10.86 5.90
N PHE A 15 -3.88 -11.23 5.06
CA PHE A 15 -3.56 -11.66 3.70
C PHE A 15 -2.97 -10.54 2.84
N GLU A 16 -3.33 -9.26 3.09
CA GLU A 16 -2.80 -8.11 2.36
C GLU A 16 -1.32 -7.91 2.69
N LEU A 17 -0.98 -8.07 3.97
CA LEU A 17 0.40 -8.03 4.46
C LEU A 17 1.22 -9.20 3.92
N GLU A 18 0.68 -10.42 3.97
CA GLU A 18 1.36 -11.61 3.47
C GLU A 18 1.53 -11.57 1.93
N TRP A 19 0.54 -11.04 1.21
CA TRP A 19 0.61 -10.86 -0.24
C TRP A 19 1.83 -10.04 -0.66
N TYR A 20 2.06 -8.92 0.02
CA TYR A 20 3.11 -7.98 -0.39
C TYR A 20 4.47 -8.25 0.27
N TYR A 21 4.48 -8.78 1.49
CA TYR A 21 5.69 -8.96 2.31
C TYR A 21 6.07 -10.41 2.60
N GLN A 22 5.34 -11.42 2.11
CA GLN A 22 5.69 -12.82 2.32
C GLN A 22 5.68 -13.64 1.01
N ALA A 23 4.53 -13.73 0.36
CA ALA A 23 4.35 -14.47 -0.89
C ALA A 23 3.10 -13.97 -1.64
N GLY A 24 3.28 -13.57 -2.90
CA GLY A 24 2.22 -13.01 -3.73
C GLY A 24 2.80 -12.11 -4.79
N ALA A 25 2.97 -10.83 -4.45
CA ALA A 25 3.68 -9.85 -5.28
C ALA A 25 5.10 -10.32 -5.68
N SER A 26 5.75 -11.09 -4.81
CA SER A 26 7.05 -11.72 -5.06
C SER A 26 7.11 -12.58 -6.33
N LEU A 27 5.98 -13.17 -6.75
CA LEU A 27 5.91 -14.00 -7.95
C LEU A 27 5.93 -13.17 -9.24
N LEU A 28 5.55 -11.89 -9.17
CA LEU A 28 5.59 -10.98 -10.33
C LEU A 28 6.96 -10.30 -10.47
N PHE A 29 7.70 -10.13 -9.37
CA PHE A 29 8.98 -9.41 -9.32
C PHE A 29 10.09 -10.24 -8.66
N PRO A 30 10.40 -11.45 -9.17
CA PRO A 30 11.37 -12.33 -8.53
C PRO A 30 12.78 -11.72 -8.42
N ASP A 31 13.20 -10.95 -9.44
CA ASP A 31 14.48 -10.22 -9.48
C ASP A 31 14.58 -9.12 -8.40
N LYS A 32 13.47 -8.44 -8.11
CA LYS A 32 13.40 -7.43 -7.04
C LYS A 32 13.28 -8.10 -5.67
N TRP A 33 12.52 -9.18 -5.61
CA TRP A 33 12.30 -9.94 -4.39
C TRP A 33 13.59 -10.55 -3.83
N GLU A 34 14.49 -11.03 -4.69
CA GLU A 34 15.83 -11.49 -4.26
C GLU A 34 16.59 -10.41 -3.47
N ARG A 35 16.50 -9.15 -3.89
CA ARG A 35 17.12 -8.01 -3.18
C ARG A 35 16.41 -7.67 -1.88
N PHE A 36 15.09 -7.83 -1.82
CA PHE A 36 14.32 -7.75 -0.56
C PHE A 36 14.68 -8.88 0.41
N LEU A 37 15.03 -10.07 -0.07
CA LEU A 37 15.45 -11.18 0.81
C LEU A 37 16.90 -11.08 1.27
N ALA A 38 17.76 -10.35 0.56
CA ALA A 38 19.21 -10.33 0.79
C ALA A 38 19.64 -9.98 2.24
N PRO A 39 19.00 -9.05 2.97
CA PRO A 39 19.36 -8.77 4.37
C PRO A 39 18.89 -9.85 5.36
N ILE A 40 18.04 -10.78 4.93
CA ILE A 40 17.37 -11.76 5.79
C ILE A 40 17.98 -13.16 5.59
N PRO A 41 18.57 -13.77 6.64
CA PRO A 41 19.03 -15.16 6.64
C PRO A 41 17.92 -16.14 6.29
N GLU A 42 18.26 -17.20 5.58
CA GLU A 42 17.28 -18.18 5.06
C GLU A 42 16.35 -18.73 6.14
N GLY A 43 16.88 -19.05 7.32
CA GLY A 43 16.11 -19.57 8.46
C GLY A 43 15.10 -18.57 9.05
N GLU A 44 15.20 -17.28 8.73
CA GLU A 44 14.27 -16.24 9.19
C GLU A 44 13.19 -15.89 8.13
N ARG A 45 13.28 -16.41 6.90
CA ARG A 45 12.42 -16.00 5.77
C ARG A 45 10.98 -16.54 5.84
N GLY A 46 10.64 -17.32 6.86
CA GLY A 46 9.27 -17.79 7.11
C GLY A 46 8.33 -16.72 7.66
N ASP A 47 8.87 -15.63 8.21
CA ASP A 47 8.12 -14.44 8.65
C ASP A 47 8.99 -13.19 8.42
N LEU A 48 8.87 -12.63 7.23
CA LEU A 48 9.71 -11.52 6.77
C LEU A 48 9.40 -10.22 7.51
N ILE A 49 8.14 -9.95 7.84
CA ILE A 49 7.76 -8.74 8.60
C ILE A 49 8.45 -8.75 9.97
N SER A 50 8.42 -9.87 10.69
CA SER A 50 9.12 -10.00 11.97
C SER A 50 10.65 -10.01 11.82
N ALA A 51 11.18 -10.62 10.74
CA ALA A 51 12.62 -10.62 10.48
C ALA A 51 13.17 -9.23 10.19
N TYR A 52 12.42 -8.43 9.43
CA TYR A 52 12.71 -7.02 9.20
C TYR A 52 12.57 -6.20 10.48
N ARG A 53 11.55 -6.48 11.32
CA ARG A 53 11.37 -5.77 12.60
C ARG A 53 12.61 -5.87 13.48
N ARG A 54 13.20 -7.06 13.59
CA ARG A 54 14.44 -7.27 14.35
C ARG A 54 15.56 -6.34 13.89
N ARG A 55 15.80 -6.25 12.58
CA ARG A 55 16.85 -5.40 11.98
C ARG A 55 16.52 -3.91 12.06
N LEU A 56 15.27 -3.52 11.81
CA LEU A 56 14.80 -2.13 11.83
C LEU A 56 14.76 -1.52 13.25
N THR A 57 14.88 -2.36 14.29
CA THR A 57 14.98 -1.94 15.69
C THR A 57 16.31 -2.31 16.35
N ASP A 58 17.27 -2.81 15.58
CA ASP A 58 18.61 -3.12 16.06
C ASP A 58 19.30 -1.86 16.62
N PRO A 59 20.11 -1.94 17.70
CA PRO A 59 20.89 -0.80 18.18
C PRO A 59 21.93 -0.29 17.16
N ASP A 60 22.44 -1.14 16.27
CA ASP A 60 23.37 -0.78 15.21
C ASP A 60 22.66 -0.03 14.06
N ARG A 61 23.16 1.16 13.72
CA ARG A 61 22.61 1.98 12.65
C ARG A 61 22.79 1.35 11.27
N ASP A 62 23.89 0.66 11.05
CA ASP A 62 24.22 0.12 9.72
C ASP A 62 23.31 -1.08 9.42
N VAL A 63 23.02 -1.91 10.44
CA VAL A 63 21.99 -2.96 10.36
C VAL A 63 20.62 -2.40 10.02
N ARG A 64 20.21 -1.32 10.71
CA ARG A 64 18.92 -0.66 10.45
C ARG A 64 18.84 -0.12 9.02
N ILE A 65 19.88 0.55 8.54
CA ILE A 65 19.88 1.17 7.20
C ILE A 65 19.88 0.12 6.09
N ALA A 66 20.69 -0.95 6.23
CA ALA A 66 20.71 -2.01 5.23
C ALA A 66 19.31 -2.65 5.05
N ALA A 67 18.61 -2.91 6.16
CA ALA A 67 17.24 -3.39 6.12
C ALA A 67 16.26 -2.34 5.58
N ALA A 68 16.36 -1.09 6.03
CA ALA A 68 15.48 -0.02 5.59
C ALA A 68 15.56 0.23 4.07
N LEU A 69 16.77 0.25 3.50
CA LEU A 69 16.96 0.42 2.07
C LEU A 69 16.37 -0.73 1.25
N ALA A 70 16.50 -1.97 1.71
CA ALA A 70 15.91 -3.13 1.03
C ALA A 70 14.38 -3.09 1.07
N TRP A 71 13.80 -2.75 2.23
CA TRP A 71 12.37 -2.60 2.41
C TRP A 71 11.79 -1.47 1.56
N SER A 72 12.32 -0.26 1.64
CA SER A 72 11.81 0.87 0.87
C SER A 72 12.04 0.74 -0.64
N ARG A 73 13.13 0.08 -1.07
CA ARG A 73 13.37 -0.22 -2.49
C ARG A 73 12.33 -1.18 -3.05
N TRP A 74 11.92 -2.19 -2.28
CA TRP A 74 10.89 -3.14 -2.71
C TRP A 74 9.61 -2.41 -3.12
N GLU A 75 9.14 -1.49 -2.26
CA GLU A 75 7.94 -0.71 -2.57
C GLU A 75 8.17 0.29 -3.72
N GLY A 76 9.26 1.07 -3.66
CA GLY A 76 9.53 2.08 -4.68
C GLY A 76 9.73 1.55 -6.09
N GLU A 77 10.06 0.26 -6.24
CA GLU A 77 10.18 -0.38 -7.55
C GLU A 77 8.94 -1.17 -8.00
N THR A 78 7.87 -1.24 -7.21
CA THR A 78 6.68 -2.06 -7.50
C THR A 78 5.34 -1.33 -7.41
N ILE A 79 5.32 -0.05 -7.01
CA ILE A 79 4.07 0.73 -6.92
C ILE A 79 3.59 1.36 -8.24
N THR A 80 4.42 1.41 -9.29
CA THR A 80 4.00 1.89 -10.62
C THR A 80 3.81 0.72 -11.58
N LEU A 81 2.94 0.87 -12.58
CA LEU A 81 2.71 -0.21 -13.56
C LEU A 81 3.94 -0.45 -14.43
N LEU A 82 4.54 0.64 -14.91
CA LEU A 82 5.84 0.61 -15.58
C LEU A 82 6.92 1.11 -14.62
N PRO A 83 8.17 0.61 -14.73
CA PRO A 83 9.24 1.04 -13.83
C PRO A 83 9.46 2.56 -13.87
N ASP A 84 9.50 3.18 -12.69
CA ASP A 84 9.87 4.59 -12.52
C ASP A 84 11.13 4.69 -11.64
N PRO A 85 12.32 4.89 -12.26
CA PRO A 85 13.57 5.01 -11.50
C PRO A 85 13.61 6.20 -10.54
N LEU A 86 12.83 7.26 -10.76
CA LEU A 86 12.82 8.44 -9.90
C LEU A 86 12.15 8.14 -8.56
N ILE A 87 11.04 7.40 -8.58
CA ILE A 87 10.37 6.94 -7.36
C ILE A 87 11.30 6.03 -6.54
N ALA A 88 11.92 5.05 -7.19
CA ALA A 88 12.86 4.16 -6.53
C ALA A 88 14.07 4.93 -5.93
N ALA A 89 14.58 5.95 -6.62
CA ALA A 89 15.67 6.79 -6.12
C ALA A 89 15.26 7.63 -4.90
N GLU A 90 14.04 8.19 -4.91
CA GLU A 90 13.52 8.94 -3.76
C GLU A 90 13.35 8.03 -2.53
N MET A 91 12.76 6.85 -2.73
CA MET A 91 12.49 5.90 -1.65
C MET A 91 13.76 5.26 -1.07
N THR A 92 14.90 5.43 -1.72
CA THR A 92 16.20 4.86 -1.27
C THR A 92 17.16 5.91 -0.74
N LYS A 93 16.69 7.12 -0.43
CA LYS A 93 17.46 8.08 0.38
C LYS A 93 17.49 7.62 1.84
N ASP A 94 18.67 7.54 2.45
CA ASP A 94 18.89 6.97 3.79
C ASP A 94 17.88 7.41 4.86
N ASP A 95 17.69 8.72 5.05
CA ASP A 95 16.80 9.25 6.09
C ASP A 95 15.33 8.94 5.80
N PHE A 96 14.92 9.01 4.52
CA PHE A 96 13.58 8.63 4.10
C PHE A 96 13.36 7.14 4.33
N ALA A 97 14.25 6.28 3.82
CA ALA A 97 14.13 4.84 3.91
C ALA A 97 14.07 4.38 5.37
N LEU A 98 14.93 4.96 6.23
CA LEU A 98 14.97 4.61 7.65
C LEU A 98 13.68 4.99 8.38
N ALA A 99 13.12 6.18 8.12
CA ALA A 99 11.85 6.57 8.71
C ALA A 99 10.69 5.71 8.16
N PHE A 100 10.62 5.59 6.84
CA PHE A 100 9.60 4.85 6.10
C PHE A 100 9.51 3.40 6.58
N ALA A 101 10.59 2.63 6.41
CA ALA A 101 10.59 1.21 6.73
C ALA A 101 10.31 0.95 8.21
N ARG A 102 10.86 1.76 9.13
CA ARG A 102 10.65 1.58 10.57
C ARG A 102 9.20 1.82 10.97
N ILE A 103 8.58 2.87 10.45
CA ILE A 103 7.19 3.21 10.77
C ILE A 103 6.24 2.20 10.14
N GLU A 104 6.44 1.90 8.87
CA GLU A 104 5.57 0.98 8.12
C GLU A 104 5.59 -0.42 8.74
N ASN A 105 6.79 -1.00 8.91
CA ASN A 105 6.96 -2.28 9.59
C ASN A 105 6.40 -2.26 11.02
N HIS A 106 6.52 -1.13 11.73
CA HIS A 106 5.96 -0.99 13.08
C HIS A 106 4.43 -1.11 13.09
N TYR A 107 3.72 -0.51 12.14
CA TYR A 107 2.27 -0.69 12.04
C TYR A 107 1.92 -2.13 11.69
N PHE A 108 2.69 -2.78 10.82
CA PHE A 108 2.40 -4.13 10.35
C PHE A 108 2.58 -5.20 11.43
N VAL A 109 3.66 -5.13 12.23
CA VAL A 109 3.84 -6.08 13.34
C VAL A 109 2.78 -5.97 14.43
N HIS A 110 2.05 -4.85 14.50
CA HIS A 110 0.93 -4.65 15.42
C HIS A 110 -0.44 -4.86 14.77
N GLY A 111 -0.50 -5.26 13.48
CA GLY A 111 -1.76 -5.38 12.74
C GLY A 111 -2.55 -4.07 12.70
N GLY A 112 -1.85 -2.92 12.73
CA GLY A 112 -2.46 -1.60 12.88
C GLY A 112 -3.26 -1.38 14.17
N TRP A 113 -3.11 -2.25 15.18
CA TRP A 113 -3.96 -2.29 16.37
C TRP A 113 -5.46 -2.49 16.04
N LEU A 114 -5.75 -3.15 14.92
CA LEU A 114 -7.10 -3.47 14.46
C LEU A 114 -7.43 -4.94 14.67
N GLY A 115 -8.71 -5.26 14.83
CA GLY A 115 -9.18 -6.62 14.59
C GLY A 115 -9.12 -6.99 13.11
N GLU A 116 -8.94 -8.28 12.80
CA GLU A 116 -8.92 -8.77 11.42
C GLU A 116 -10.20 -8.38 10.67
N GLY A 117 -10.05 -7.69 9.53
CA GLY A 117 -11.18 -7.24 8.71
C GLY A 117 -12.03 -6.13 9.31
N GLN A 118 -11.62 -5.52 10.44
CA GLN A 118 -12.41 -4.53 11.19
C GLN A 118 -12.89 -3.36 10.31
N LEU A 119 -12.05 -2.85 9.41
CA LEU A 119 -12.40 -1.71 8.56
C LEU A 119 -13.51 -2.05 7.55
N ILE A 120 -13.47 -3.23 6.94
CA ILE A 120 -14.52 -3.69 6.01
C ILE A 120 -15.81 -4.00 6.77
N ALA A 121 -15.72 -4.71 7.90
CA ALA A 121 -16.88 -5.07 8.71
C ALA A 121 -17.65 -3.85 9.24
N ASN A 122 -16.92 -2.77 9.56
CA ASN A 122 -17.50 -1.54 10.08
C ASN A 122 -17.79 -0.49 8.99
N ALA A 123 -17.57 -0.78 7.70
CA ALA A 123 -17.75 0.21 6.62
C ALA A 123 -19.19 0.78 6.54
N GLY A 124 -20.18 0.08 7.10
CA GLY A 124 -21.56 0.58 7.22
C GLY A 124 -21.70 1.90 8.00
N VAL A 125 -20.71 2.30 8.81
CA VAL A 125 -20.69 3.63 9.45
C VAL A 125 -20.54 4.78 8.44
N LEU A 126 -20.11 4.48 7.21
CA LEU A 126 -19.98 5.44 6.11
C LEU A 126 -21.30 5.64 5.35
N LYS A 127 -22.38 4.95 5.73
CA LYS A 127 -23.69 5.08 5.08
C LYS A 127 -24.13 6.54 5.02
N GLY A 128 -24.48 7.00 3.82
CA GLY A 128 -24.90 8.37 3.55
C GLY A 128 -23.76 9.40 3.43
N MET A 129 -22.50 8.99 3.64
CA MET A 129 -21.33 9.83 3.37
C MET A 129 -21.01 9.79 1.87
N PRO A 130 -20.90 10.95 1.18
CA PRO A 130 -20.39 10.97 -0.18
C PRO A 130 -18.94 10.46 -0.24
N GLY A 131 -18.66 9.66 -1.25
CA GLY A 131 -17.41 8.93 -1.33
C GLY A 131 -16.97 8.60 -2.74
N LEU A 132 -15.66 8.54 -2.94
CA LEU A 132 -15.01 7.98 -4.12
C LEU A 132 -14.00 6.91 -3.67
N ILE A 133 -13.99 5.78 -4.37
CA ILE A 133 -12.97 4.74 -4.31
C ILE A 133 -12.34 4.63 -5.70
N VAL A 134 -11.05 4.92 -5.83
CA VAL A 134 -10.26 4.73 -7.07
C VAL A 134 -9.17 3.70 -6.82
N HIS A 135 -9.07 2.69 -7.68
CA HIS A 135 -8.06 1.64 -7.50
C HIS A 135 -7.49 1.20 -8.85
N GLY A 136 -6.18 0.97 -8.94
CA GLY A 136 -5.58 0.43 -10.15
C GLY A 136 -5.87 -1.05 -10.31
N ARG A 137 -6.20 -1.51 -11.52
CA ARG A 137 -6.42 -2.94 -11.80
C ARG A 137 -5.22 -3.80 -11.40
N TYR A 138 -4.03 -3.28 -11.66
CA TYR A 138 -2.74 -3.96 -11.45
C TYR A 138 -1.98 -3.36 -10.26
N ASP A 139 -2.69 -2.83 -9.26
CA ASP A 139 -2.10 -2.44 -7.99
C ASP A 139 -1.54 -3.67 -7.27
N ILE A 140 -0.21 -3.77 -7.24
CA ILE A 140 0.50 -4.89 -6.63
C ILE A 140 0.75 -4.67 -5.14
N ALA A 141 0.81 -3.43 -4.67
CA ALA A 141 0.96 -3.15 -3.25
C ALA A 141 -0.32 -3.50 -2.48
N CYS A 142 -1.45 -3.14 -3.05
CA CYS A 142 -2.78 -3.33 -2.47
C CYS A 142 -3.68 -4.03 -3.50
N PRO A 143 -3.90 -5.35 -3.41
CA PRO A 143 -4.71 -6.07 -4.40
C PRO A 143 -6.09 -5.45 -4.59
N ALA A 144 -6.58 -5.44 -5.85
CA ALA A 144 -7.91 -4.92 -6.21
C ALA A 144 -9.07 -5.56 -5.41
N GLN A 145 -8.86 -6.75 -4.85
CA GLN A 145 -9.78 -7.40 -3.91
C GLN A 145 -10.18 -6.48 -2.74
N ASN A 146 -9.24 -5.68 -2.23
CA ASN A 146 -9.48 -4.75 -1.13
C ASN A 146 -10.53 -3.70 -1.48
N ALA A 147 -10.35 -3.06 -2.64
CA ALA A 147 -11.27 -2.03 -3.11
C ALA A 147 -12.64 -2.61 -3.46
N TRP A 148 -12.66 -3.83 -4.00
CA TRP A 148 -13.90 -4.55 -4.27
C TRP A 148 -14.68 -4.85 -2.99
N ASP A 149 -14.01 -5.34 -1.95
CA ASP A 149 -14.65 -5.62 -0.66
C ASP A 149 -15.21 -4.35 -0.01
N LEU A 150 -14.45 -3.25 -0.05
CA LEU A 150 -14.92 -1.97 0.48
C LEU A 150 -16.10 -1.43 -0.31
N HIS A 151 -16.07 -1.49 -1.64
CA HIS A 151 -17.19 -1.09 -2.49
C HIS A 151 -18.46 -1.88 -2.18
N ARG A 152 -18.33 -3.20 -1.94
CA ARG A 152 -19.48 -4.03 -1.55
C ARG A 152 -20.03 -3.68 -0.17
N ALA A 153 -19.17 -3.25 0.75
CA ALA A 153 -19.55 -2.88 2.11
C ALA A 153 -20.04 -1.42 2.23
N TRP A 154 -19.68 -0.57 1.26
CA TRP A 154 -20.09 0.83 1.14
C TRP A 154 -20.55 1.13 -0.30
N PRO A 155 -21.75 0.66 -0.68
CA PRO A 155 -22.24 0.71 -2.06
C PRO A 155 -22.60 2.12 -2.54
N GLU A 156 -22.77 3.10 -1.63
CA GLU A 156 -23.04 4.49 -2.02
C GLU A 156 -21.79 5.23 -2.54
N ALA A 157 -20.58 4.71 -2.31
CA ALA A 157 -19.37 5.29 -2.87
C ALA A 157 -19.30 5.08 -4.38
N GLU A 158 -18.92 6.13 -5.10
CA GLU A 158 -18.52 6.00 -6.50
C GLU A 158 -17.26 5.11 -6.58
N PHE A 159 -17.29 4.10 -7.44
CA PHE A 159 -16.23 3.10 -7.53
C PHE A 159 -15.61 3.06 -8.93
N HIS A 160 -14.31 3.29 -9.00
CA HIS A 160 -13.51 3.25 -10.23
C HIS A 160 -12.36 2.27 -10.09
N LEU A 161 -12.46 1.16 -10.82
CA LEU A 161 -11.36 0.24 -11.03
C LEU A 161 -10.68 0.61 -12.36
N VAL A 162 -9.51 1.23 -12.27
CA VAL A 162 -8.79 1.85 -13.39
C VAL A 162 -7.95 0.81 -14.10
N GLU A 163 -8.36 0.46 -15.32
CA GLU A 163 -7.61 -0.45 -16.18
C GLU A 163 -6.26 0.16 -16.61
N GLY A 164 -5.23 -0.68 -16.71
CA GLY A 164 -3.89 -0.24 -17.12
C GLY A 164 -3.21 0.72 -16.13
N ALA A 165 -3.52 0.63 -14.84
CA ALA A 165 -2.88 1.41 -13.78
C ALA A 165 -2.38 0.53 -12.61
N GLY A 166 -1.26 0.95 -12.03
CA GLY A 166 -0.64 0.38 -10.82
C GLY A 166 -1.18 0.98 -9.51
N HIS A 167 -0.32 1.09 -8.49
CA HIS A 167 -0.68 1.60 -7.16
C HIS A 167 -0.61 3.14 -7.07
N ALA A 168 0.45 3.73 -7.64
CA ALA A 168 0.81 5.12 -7.41
C ALA A 168 -0.33 6.09 -7.77
N TYR A 169 -0.50 7.14 -6.96
CA TYR A 169 -1.54 8.15 -7.22
C TYR A 169 -1.34 8.87 -8.55
N SER A 170 -0.10 8.91 -9.04
CA SER A 170 0.34 9.58 -10.27
C SER A 170 0.12 8.76 -11.53
N GLU A 171 -0.35 7.51 -11.43
CA GLU A 171 -0.76 6.73 -12.60
C GLU A 171 -1.83 7.52 -13.38
N PRO A 172 -1.71 7.71 -14.71
CA PRO A 172 -2.52 8.70 -15.44
C PRO A 172 -4.04 8.55 -15.25
N GLY A 173 -4.53 7.31 -15.28
CA GLY A 173 -5.96 7.03 -15.07
C GLY A 173 -6.42 7.25 -13.63
N ILE A 174 -5.56 7.00 -12.64
CA ILE A 174 -5.86 7.25 -11.22
C ILE A 174 -5.87 8.76 -10.97
N LEU A 175 -4.82 9.47 -11.38
CA LEU A 175 -4.68 10.91 -11.21
C LEU A 175 -5.86 11.67 -11.82
N HIS A 176 -6.31 11.28 -13.01
CA HIS A 176 -7.49 11.85 -13.66
C HIS A 176 -8.75 11.74 -12.78
N ARG A 177 -9.00 10.58 -12.18
CA ARG A 177 -10.16 10.38 -11.29
C ARG A 177 -10.04 11.19 -10.00
N LEU A 178 -8.84 11.26 -9.43
CA LEU A 178 -8.58 12.04 -8.21
C LEU A 178 -8.85 13.53 -8.43
N ILE A 179 -8.31 14.13 -9.49
CA ILE A 179 -8.52 15.56 -9.81
C ILE A 179 -10.01 15.85 -10.03
N ASN A 180 -10.69 15.05 -10.85
CA ASN A 180 -12.12 15.28 -11.13
C ASN A 180 -12.97 15.22 -9.86
N ALA A 181 -12.65 14.31 -8.94
CA ALA A 181 -13.40 14.18 -7.70
C ALA A 181 -13.11 15.32 -6.73
N THR A 182 -11.86 15.76 -6.58
CA THR A 182 -11.54 16.91 -5.72
C THR A 182 -12.19 18.18 -6.25
N ASP A 183 -12.16 18.43 -7.56
CA ASP A 183 -12.81 19.60 -8.17
C ASP A 183 -14.34 19.56 -7.97
N ARG A 184 -14.96 18.39 -8.18
CA ARG A 184 -16.41 18.21 -8.01
C ARG A 184 -16.87 18.45 -6.58
N PHE A 185 -16.15 17.92 -5.59
CA PHE A 185 -16.49 18.10 -4.17
C PHE A 185 -16.25 19.55 -3.72
N ALA A 186 -15.22 20.23 -4.23
CA ALA A 186 -15.01 21.65 -3.97
C ALA A 186 -16.16 22.53 -4.51
N ASP A 187 -16.72 22.16 -5.67
CA ASP A 187 -17.86 22.86 -6.28
C ASP A 187 -19.23 22.49 -5.68
N GLY A 188 -19.30 21.55 -4.73
CA GLY A 188 -20.56 21.09 -4.13
C GLY A 188 -21.48 20.35 -5.11
N ARG A 189 -20.94 19.80 -6.21
CA ARG A 189 -21.72 19.08 -7.22
C ARG A 189 -21.94 17.63 -6.81
N ALA A 190 -23.16 17.14 -7.00
CA ALA A 190 -23.46 15.72 -6.81
C ALA A 190 -22.70 14.84 -7.83
N PRO A 191 -22.47 13.54 -7.53
CA PRO A 191 -21.95 12.58 -8.51
C PRO A 191 -22.84 12.55 -9.77
N PRO A 192 -22.28 12.33 -10.97
CA PRO A 192 -23.05 12.12 -12.19
C PRO A 192 -23.84 10.80 -12.17
#